data_AF-A0A4Y9FTP1-F1
#
_entry.id   AF-A0A4Y9FTP1-F1
#
_cell.length_a   1.000
_cell.length_b   1.000
_cell.length_c   1.000
_cell.angle_alpha   90.00
_cell.angle_beta   90.00
_cell.angle_gamma   90.00
#
_symmetry.space_group_name_H-M   'P 1'
#
loop_
_entity.id
_entity.type
_entity.pdbx_description
1 polymer ?
#
loop_
_entity_poly.entity_id
_entity_poly.type
_entity_poly.pdbx_seq_one_letter_code
_entity_poly.pdbx_strand_id
1 'polypeptide(L)'
;MTTPPASAARHLSGWWPVFRAAGALLILAAIVAQLQRTIEIALAATTPHGSHLPTVIANFFSFFTIESNVLSVLGLGAAAVWSWTHRGTAAHPPLWLTVLLTAATAYMLVTGVVYNTLLRGWYGRRAGRRFDADAGVLPPTGRSSVTQ
;
A
#
# COMPACT_ATOMS: atom_id res chain seq x y z
N MET A 1 21.85 -7.64 -37.13
CA MET A 1 21.44 -7.48 -35.72
C MET A 1 21.54 -6.00 -35.39
N THR A 2 20.43 -5.27 -35.41
CA THR A 2 20.40 -3.81 -35.24
C THR A 2 20.23 -3.45 -33.76
N THR A 3 21.18 -2.71 -33.20
CA THR A 3 21.03 -2.12 -31.86
C THR A 3 19.97 -1.02 -31.88
N PRO A 4 19.02 -0.98 -30.93
CA PRO A 4 18.01 0.08 -30.88
C PRO A 4 18.66 1.45 -30.58
N PRO A 5 18.07 2.56 -31.06
CA PRO A 5 18.68 3.88 -30.95
C PRO A 5 18.78 4.35 -29.49
N ALA A 6 19.97 4.82 -29.12
CA ALA A 6 20.34 5.21 -27.75
C ALA A 6 19.55 6.39 -27.16
N SER A 7 18.67 7.04 -27.93
CA SER A 7 17.77 8.10 -27.48
C SER A 7 16.69 7.58 -26.52
N ALA A 8 16.07 6.43 -26.82
CA ALA A 8 14.98 5.87 -26.01
C ALA A 8 15.46 5.49 -24.59
N ALA A 9 16.64 4.88 -24.49
CA ALA A 9 17.25 4.50 -23.22
C ALA A 9 17.59 5.73 -22.33
N ARG A 10 17.98 6.86 -22.93
CA ARG A 10 18.29 8.10 -22.20
C ARG A 10 17.06 8.76 -21.59
N HIS A 11 15.89 8.71 -22.25
CA HIS A 11 14.66 9.24 -21.65
C HIS A 11 14.27 8.45 -20.39
N LEU A 12 14.27 7.12 -20.44
CA LEU A 12 13.94 6.26 -19.29
C LEU A 12 14.84 6.54 -18.06
N SER A 13 16.14 6.77 -18.29
CA SER A 13 17.11 7.19 -17.26
C SER A 13 16.75 8.53 -16.58
N GLY A 14 16.17 9.48 -17.31
CA GLY A 14 15.78 10.78 -16.78
C GLY A 14 14.59 10.73 -15.81
N TRP A 15 13.55 9.96 -16.14
CA TRP A 15 12.29 9.89 -15.38
C TRP A 15 12.33 8.93 -14.18
N TRP A 16 13.16 7.90 -14.22
CA TRP A 16 13.20 6.87 -13.16
C TRP A 16 13.51 7.40 -11.74
N PRO A 17 14.43 8.36 -11.53
CA PRO A 17 14.62 8.99 -10.22
C PRO A 17 13.41 9.81 -9.77
N VAL A 18 12.67 10.41 -10.71
CA VAL A 18 11.46 11.20 -10.42
C VAL A 18 10.34 10.29 -9.92
N PHE A 19 10.12 9.13 -10.55
CA PHE A 19 9.17 8.14 -10.06
C PHE A 19 9.52 7.61 -8.66
N ARG A 20 10.82 7.39 -8.38
CA ARG A 20 11.29 6.99 -7.05
C ARG A 20 11.03 8.07 -5.99
N ALA A 21 11.35 9.32 -6.29
CA ALA A 21 11.08 10.45 -5.40
C ALA A 21 9.58 10.65 -5.16
N ALA A 22 8.76 10.61 -6.22
CA ALA A 22 7.31 10.71 -6.12
C ALA A 22 6.70 9.56 -5.29
N GLY A 23 7.15 8.32 -5.51
CA GLY A 23 6.75 7.16 -4.71
C GLY A 23 7.11 7.31 -3.23
N ALA A 24 8.32 7.77 -2.92
CA ALA A 24 8.75 8.05 -1.54
C ALA A 24 7.87 9.13 -0.88
N LEU A 25 7.56 10.22 -1.59
CA LEU A 25 6.70 11.30 -1.09
C LEU A 25 5.25 10.84 -0.85
N LEU A 26 4.69 10.03 -1.75
CA LEU A 26 3.34 9.48 -1.59
C LEU A 26 3.24 8.52 -0.40
N ILE A 27 4.24 7.66 -0.21
CA ILE A 27 4.31 6.76 0.95
C ILE A 27 4.46 7.58 2.26
N LEU A 28 5.32 8.60 2.26
CA LEU A 28 5.48 9.49 3.41
C LEU A 28 4.17 10.22 3.76
N ALA A 29 3.46 10.75 2.76
CA ALA A 29 2.16 11.39 2.95
C ALA A 29 1.12 10.40 3.52
N ALA A 30 1.12 9.15 3.08
CA ALA A 30 0.24 8.11 3.62
C ALA A 30 0.57 7.77 5.09
N ILE A 31 1.85 7.69 5.48
CA ILE A 31 2.26 7.51 6.88
C ILE A 31 1.74 8.68 7.74
N VAL A 32 1.93 9.92 7.29
CA VAL A 32 1.50 11.13 8.04
C VAL A 32 -0.03 11.16 8.19
N ALA A 33 -0.78 10.93 7.12
CA ALA A 33 -2.25 10.90 7.16
C ALA A 33 -2.77 9.78 8.09
N GLN A 34 -2.13 8.61 8.08
CA GLN A 34 -2.49 7.51 8.98
C GLN A 34 -2.18 7.86 10.44
N LEU A 35 -1.04 8.51 10.72
CA LEU A 35 -0.67 8.96 12.07
C LEU A 35 -1.65 10.03 12.60
N GLN A 36 -1.97 11.04 11.79
CA GLN A 36 -2.95 12.07 12.14
C GLN A 36 -4.29 11.43 12.52
N ARG A 37 -4.80 10.52 11.67
CA ARG A 37 -6.05 9.83 11.94
C ARG A 37 -6.01 8.94 13.19
N THR A 38 -4.88 8.29 13.46
CA THR A 38 -4.68 7.53 14.70
C THR A 38 -4.72 8.43 15.94
N ILE A 39 -4.13 9.64 15.87
CA ILE A 39 -4.17 10.62 16.96
C ILE A 39 -5.58 11.21 17.14
N GLU A 40 -6.28 11.56 16.06
CA GLU A 40 -7.67 12.04 16.12
C GLU A 40 -8.60 11.02 16.80
N ILE A 41 -8.48 9.73 16.45
CA ILE A 41 -9.26 8.65 17.08
C ILE A 41 -8.93 8.53 18.57
N ALA A 42 -7.66 8.66 18.95
CA ALA A 42 -7.24 8.61 20.36
C ALA A 42 -7.76 9.81 21.17
N LEU A 43 -7.72 11.03 20.61
CA LEU A 43 -8.26 12.23 21.25
C LEU A 43 -9.78 12.19 21.39
N ALA A 44 -10.49 11.55 20.45
CA ALA A 44 -11.94 11.34 20.53
C ALA A 44 -12.34 10.14 21.43
N ALA A 45 -11.38 9.34 21.91
CA ALA A 45 -11.68 8.15 22.71
C ALA A 45 -12.04 8.51 24.16
N THR A 46 -13.26 8.16 24.58
CA THR A 46 -13.73 8.32 25.95
C THR A 46 -13.22 7.24 26.92
N THR A 47 -12.45 6.26 26.42
CA THR A 47 -11.90 5.17 27.23
C THR A 47 -10.53 5.53 27.81
N PRO A 48 -10.21 5.20 29.08
CA PRO A 48 -8.95 5.59 29.72
C PRO A 48 -7.68 5.09 29.01
N HIS A 49 -7.78 4.02 28.22
CA HIS A 49 -6.65 3.43 27.50
C HIS A 49 -6.54 3.97 26.06
N GLY A 50 -7.65 4.44 25.46
CA GLY A 50 -7.67 4.98 24.11
C GLY A 50 -7.08 6.38 24.00
N SER A 51 -7.18 7.18 25.07
CA SER A 51 -6.69 8.56 25.14
C SER A 51 -5.21 8.70 25.55
N HIS A 52 -4.52 7.62 25.90
CA HIS A 52 -3.11 7.67 26.29
C HIS A 52 -2.16 7.76 25.07
N LEU A 53 -2.02 8.99 24.54
CA LEU A 53 -1.24 9.32 23.35
C LEU A 53 0.15 8.64 23.25
N PRO A 54 1.00 8.60 24.29
CA PRO A 54 2.32 7.96 24.20
C PRO A 54 2.24 6.47 23.84
N THR A 55 1.27 5.74 24.42
CA THR A 55 1.06 4.31 24.10
C THR A 55 0.47 4.14 22.70
N VAL A 56 -0.46 5.01 22.29
CA VAL A 56 -1.01 4.98 20.93
C VAL A 56 0.08 5.20 19.87
N ILE A 57 1.00 6.14 20.10
CA ILE A 57 2.13 6.43 19.21
C ILE A 57 3.14 5.26 19.21
N ALA A 58 3.45 4.68 20.37
CA ALA A 58 4.32 3.50 20.45
C ALA A 58 3.72 2.30 19.68
N ASN A 59 2.41 2.07 19.82
CA ASN A 59 1.69 1.04 19.08
C ASN A 59 1.70 1.32 17.57
N PHE A 60 1.53 2.58 17.16
CA PHE A 60 1.57 2.99 15.75
C PHE A 60 2.92 2.64 15.09
N PHE A 61 4.04 2.99 15.72
CA PHE A 61 5.36 2.69 15.19
C PHE A 61 5.74 1.21 15.29
N SER A 62 5.14 0.47 16.22
CA SER A 62 5.32 -1.00 16.34
C SER A 62 4.56 -1.79 15.26
N PHE A 63 3.74 -1.15 14.43
CA PHE A 63 3.10 -1.82 13.30
C PHE A 63 4.11 -2.03 12.17
N PHE A 64 4.36 -3.31 11.86
CA PHE A 64 5.13 -3.79 10.71
C PHE A 64 4.86 -3.03 9.39
N THR A 65 3.61 -2.64 9.13
CA THR A 65 3.23 -1.84 7.95
C THR A 65 3.81 -0.43 7.97
N ILE A 66 3.92 0.22 9.13
CA ILE A 66 4.55 1.54 9.27
C ILE A 66 6.06 1.43 9.09
N GLU A 67 6.73 0.49 9.77
CA GLU A 67 8.17 0.26 9.61
C GLU A 67 8.56 -0.09 8.16
N SER A 68 7.77 -0.96 7.51
CA SER A 68 7.92 -1.32 6.09
C SER A 68 7.79 -0.11 5.16
N ASN A 69 6.82 0.77 5.41
CA ASN A 69 6.64 1.99 4.63
C ASN A 69 7.81 2.97 4.87
N VAL A 70 8.28 3.14 6.10
CA VAL A 70 9.47 3.97 6.42
C VAL A 70 10.71 3.45 5.68
N LEU A 71 10.98 2.15 5.73
CA LEU A 71 12.07 1.54 4.94
C LEU A 71 11.93 1.78 3.44
N SER A 72 10.70 1.81 2.92
CA SER A 72 10.42 2.11 1.51
C SER A 72 10.68 3.57 1.16
N VAL A 73 10.29 4.52 2.02
CA VAL A 73 10.63 5.96 1.86
C VAL A 73 12.15 6.15 1.83
N LEU A 74 12.87 5.55 2.79
CA LEU A 74 14.32 5.63 2.88
C LEU A 74 15.01 5.00 1.66
N GLY A 75 14.58 3.80 1.24
CA GLY A 75 15.14 3.09 0.09
C GLY A 75 14.91 3.82 -1.24
N LEU A 76 13.69 4.27 -1.50
CA LEU A 76 13.34 5.00 -2.72
C LEU A 76 13.97 6.39 -2.74
N GLY A 77 13.97 7.11 -1.61
CA GLY A 77 14.61 8.42 -1.48
C GLY A 77 16.12 8.35 -1.69
N ALA A 78 16.82 7.44 -1.00
CA ALA A 78 18.24 7.21 -1.19
C ALA A 78 18.57 6.80 -2.64
N ALA A 79 17.73 5.96 -3.25
CA ALA A 79 17.92 5.55 -4.65
C ALA A 79 17.69 6.69 -5.64
N ALA A 80 16.75 7.61 -5.38
CA ALA A 80 16.54 8.80 -6.20
C ALA A 80 17.74 9.76 -6.10
N VAL A 81 18.19 10.07 -4.87
CA VAL A 81 19.35 10.93 -4.62
C VAL A 81 20.63 10.35 -5.23
N TRP A 82 20.88 9.04 -5.06
CA TRP A 82 22.01 8.37 -5.69
C TRP A 82 21.92 8.45 -7.23
N SER A 83 20.74 8.18 -7.80
CA SER A 83 20.53 8.24 -9.25
C SER A 83 20.65 9.65 -9.85
N TRP A 84 20.44 10.71 -9.06
CA TRP A 84 20.68 12.11 -9.47
C TRP A 84 22.15 12.50 -9.36
N THR A 85 22.81 12.16 -8.26
CA THR A 85 24.24 12.46 -8.01
C THR A 85 25.18 11.69 -8.92
N HIS A 86 24.79 10.50 -9.38
CA HIS A 86 25.59 9.62 -10.24
C HIS A 86 25.09 9.56 -11.69
N ARG A 87 24.40 10.61 -12.17
CA ARG A 87 23.97 10.70 -13.59
C ARG A 87 25.18 10.70 -14.53
N GLY A 88 25.42 9.58 -15.20
CA GLY A 88 26.42 9.44 -16.25
C GLY A 88 27.54 8.44 -15.95
N THR A 89 27.67 7.96 -14.71
CA THR A 89 28.61 6.86 -14.41
C THR A 89 27.93 5.50 -14.59
N ALA A 90 28.63 4.56 -15.22
CA ALA A 90 28.21 3.15 -15.29
C ALA A 90 28.48 2.40 -13.97
N ALA A 91 28.49 3.11 -12.84
CA ALA A 91 28.76 2.54 -11.53
C ALA A 91 27.55 1.72 -11.06
N HIS A 92 27.80 0.52 -10.55
CA HIS A 92 26.73 -0.24 -9.90
C HIS A 92 26.29 0.46 -8.60
N PRO A 93 24.99 0.39 -8.23
CA PRO A 93 24.52 0.89 -6.95
C PRO A 93 25.23 0.16 -5.79
N PRO A 94 25.56 0.84 -4.69
CA PRO A 94 26.23 0.20 -3.56
C PRO A 94 25.33 -0.87 -2.92
N LEU A 95 25.95 -1.95 -2.42
CA LEU A 95 25.23 -3.13 -1.91
C LEU A 95 24.17 -2.80 -0.86
N TRP A 96 24.44 -1.85 0.05
CA TRP A 96 23.47 -1.43 1.08
C TRP A 96 22.17 -0.89 0.48
N LEU A 97 22.24 -0.17 -0.64
CA LEU A 97 21.07 0.40 -1.32
C LEU A 97 20.27 -0.69 -2.01
N THR A 98 20.95 -1.65 -2.62
CA THR A 98 20.32 -2.84 -3.22
C THR A 98 19.62 -3.70 -2.17
N VAL A 99 20.25 -3.92 -1.02
CA VAL A 99 19.64 -4.62 0.13
C VAL A 99 18.42 -3.86 0.65
N LEU A 100 18.52 -2.53 0.84
CA LEU A 100 17.42 -1.70 1.33
C LEU A 100 16.20 -1.72 0.38
N LEU A 101 16.43 -1.61 -0.93
CA LEU A 101 15.37 -1.76 -1.94
C LEU A 101 14.78 -3.18 -2.00
N THR A 102 15.62 -4.21 -1.82
CA THR A 102 15.16 -5.62 -1.80
C THR A 102 14.29 -5.90 -0.57
N ALA A 103 14.70 -5.41 0.61
CA ALA A 103 13.93 -5.50 1.84
C ALA A 103 12.59 -4.75 1.72
N ALA A 104 12.61 -3.51 1.25
CA ALA A 104 11.40 -2.72 0.98
C ALA A 104 10.45 -3.46 0.02
N THR A 105 10.98 -4.02 -1.08
CA THR A 105 10.18 -4.79 -2.05
C THR A 105 9.58 -6.04 -1.43
N ALA A 106 10.36 -6.83 -0.69
CA ALA A 106 9.88 -8.02 0.01
C ALA A 106 8.77 -7.68 1.01
N TYR A 107 8.93 -6.61 1.78
CA TYR A 107 7.90 -6.16 2.73
C TYR A 107 6.62 -5.64 2.06
N MET A 108 6.73 -4.89 0.95
CA MET A 108 5.55 -4.49 0.16
C MET A 108 4.82 -5.69 -0.45
N LEU A 109 5.56 -6.74 -0.81
CA LEU A 109 5.00 -7.98 -1.32
C LEU A 109 4.27 -8.75 -0.21
N VAL A 110 4.83 -8.83 1.00
CA VAL A 110 4.17 -9.43 2.18
C VAL A 110 2.90 -8.66 2.55
N THR A 111 2.96 -7.34 2.71
CA THR A 111 1.78 -6.53 3.08
C THR A 111 0.70 -6.59 1.99
N GLY A 112 1.08 -6.52 0.71
CA GLY A 112 0.17 -6.65 -0.43
C GLY A 112 -0.48 -8.04 -0.54
N VAL A 113 0.27 -9.11 -0.31
CA VAL A 113 -0.28 -10.49 -0.27
C VAL A 113 -1.25 -10.65 0.89
N VAL A 114 -0.91 -10.19 2.09
CA VAL A 114 -1.81 -10.22 3.26
C VAL A 114 -3.10 -9.44 2.97
N TYR A 115 -3.01 -8.23 2.42
CA TYR A 115 -4.19 -7.43 2.07
C TYR A 115 -5.05 -8.10 0.99
N ASN A 116 -4.45 -8.54 -0.12
CA ASN A 116 -5.18 -9.12 -1.24
C ASN A 116 -5.83 -10.47 -0.88
N THR A 117 -5.15 -11.31 -0.10
CA THR A 117 -5.70 -12.60 0.35
C THR A 117 -6.84 -12.42 1.37
N LEU A 118 -6.75 -11.43 2.27
CA LEU A 118 -7.79 -11.18 3.27
C LEU A 118 -9.01 -10.44 2.68
N LEU A 119 -8.84 -9.29 2.03
CA LEU A 119 -9.97 -8.53 1.47
C LEU A 119 -10.65 -9.29 0.31
N ARG A 120 -9.86 -9.91 -0.59
CA ARG A 120 -10.41 -10.55 -1.79
C ARG A 120 -10.80 -12.01 -1.55
N GLY A 121 -10.09 -12.74 -0.69
CA GLY A 121 -10.34 -14.16 -0.41
C GLY A 121 -11.44 -14.43 0.62
N TRP A 122 -11.62 -13.61 1.66
CA TRP A 122 -12.66 -13.85 2.66
C TRP A 122 -13.98 -13.16 2.37
N TYR A 123 -13.98 -11.90 1.88
CA TYR A 123 -15.22 -11.18 1.64
C TYR A 123 -16.01 -11.75 0.45
N GLY A 124 -15.33 -12.10 -0.65
CA GLY A 124 -15.95 -12.73 -1.82
C GLY A 124 -16.65 -14.06 -1.51
N ARG A 125 -16.08 -14.88 -0.61
CA ARG A 125 -16.67 -16.17 -0.18
C ARG A 125 -17.74 -16.04 0.92
N ARG A 126 -17.82 -14.88 1.60
CA ARG A 126 -18.91 -14.56 2.56
C ARG A 126 -20.12 -13.92 1.88
N ALA A 127 -19.92 -13.17 0.79
CA ALA A 127 -20.99 -12.47 0.08
C ALA A 127 -21.94 -13.43 -0.65
N GLY A 128 -21.41 -14.36 -1.47
CA GLY A 128 -22.23 -15.29 -2.27
C GLY A 128 -23.25 -16.08 -1.42
N ARG A 129 -22.79 -16.67 -0.31
CA ARG A 129 -23.64 -17.48 0.58
C ARG A 129 -24.78 -16.73 1.29
N ARG A 130 -24.83 -15.39 1.24
CA ARG A 130 -26.01 -14.64 1.69
C ARG A 130 -27.00 -14.46 0.54
N PHE A 131 -26.53 -14.05 -0.64
CA PHE A 131 -27.38 -13.97 -1.83
C PHE A 131 -28.06 -15.30 -2.18
N ASP A 132 -27.36 -16.44 -2.03
CA ASP A 132 -27.93 -17.77 -2.26
C ASP A 132 -29.04 -18.13 -1.24
N ALA A 133 -28.94 -17.62 0.01
CA ALA A 133 -29.94 -17.84 1.04
C ALA A 133 -31.17 -16.94 0.84
N ASP A 134 -30.97 -15.69 0.46
CA ASP A 134 -32.03 -14.70 0.24
C ASP A 134 -32.84 -15.02 -1.05
N ALA A 135 -32.19 -15.60 -2.08
CA ALA A 135 -32.84 -16.05 -3.31
C ALA A 135 -33.83 -17.22 -3.10
N GLY A 136 -33.71 -17.96 -2.00
CA GLY A 136 -34.66 -19.02 -1.61
C GLY A 136 -35.94 -18.52 -0.92
N VAL A 137 -36.03 -17.22 -0.59
CA VAL A 137 -37.11 -16.63 0.22
C VAL A 137 -37.88 -15.57 -0.56
N LEU A 138 -38.21 -15.86 -1.82
CA LEU A 138 -39.25 -15.12 -2.53
C LEU A 138 -40.63 -15.69 -2.15
N PRO A 139 -41.54 -14.90 -1.56
CA PRO A 139 -42.90 -15.35 -1.31
C PRO A 139 -43.62 -15.64 -2.65
N PRO A 140 -44.50 -16.65 -2.72
CA PRO A 140 -45.26 -16.92 -3.94
C PRO A 140 -46.11 -15.70 -4.29
N THR A 141 -45.80 -15.08 -5.43
CA THR A 141 -46.57 -13.95 -5.95
C THR A 141 -47.98 -14.42 -6.30
N GLY A 142 -48.94 -14.06 -5.46
CA GLY A 142 -50.33 -14.50 -5.57
C GLY A 142 -50.92 -14.16 -6.94
N ARG A 143 -51.17 -15.19 -7.74
CA ARG A 143 -51.69 -15.07 -9.11
C ARG A 143 -52.89 -15.98 -9.32
N SER A 144 -54.05 -15.45 -8.95
CA SER A 144 -55.36 -15.92 -9.36
C SER A 144 -56.38 -14.84 -8.98
N SER A 145 -57.26 -14.33 -9.81
CA SER A 145 -57.51 -14.38 -11.25
C SER A 145 -58.87 -13.71 -11.38
N VAL A 146 -59.02 -12.78 -12.32
CA VAL A 146 -60.32 -12.18 -12.65
C VAL A 146 -61.31 -13.28 -13.05
N THR A 147 -62.44 -13.36 -12.37
CA THR A 147 -63.70 -13.89 -12.94
C THR A 147 -64.89 -13.19 -12.30
N GLN A 148 -65.99 -13.09 -13.05
CA GLN A 148 -67.29 -12.51 -12.66
C GLN A 148 -67.91 -13.19 -11.44
#